data_AF-A0A9X4KUS7-F1
#
_entry.id   AF-A0A9X4KUS7-F1
#
_cell.length_a   1.000
_cell.length_b   1.000
_cell.length_c   1.000
_cell.angle_alpha   90.00
_cell.angle_beta   90.00
_cell.angle_gamma   90.00
#
_symmetry.space_group_name_H-M   'P 1'
#
loop_
_entity.id
_entity.type
_entity.pdbx_description
1 polymer ?
#
loop_
_entity_poly.entity_id
_entity_poly.type
_entity_poly.pdbx_seq_one_letter_code
_entity_poly.pdbx_strand_id
1 'polypeptide(L)'
;MVSEETLNATVKRMEKFSPDMARLIVEFPYGSLYARPGLDLKQRSLLTIAAMLASGAATQLDFHIKGALNVGLAPDEIVEAVMHCVSYAGFPKTLDAMFVVMKVFEEQGITYGEG
;
A
#
# COMPACT_ATOMS: atom_id res chain seq x y z
N MET A 1 -3.62 7.56 -2.71
CA MET A 1 -2.79 6.34 -2.61
C MET A 1 -1.31 6.65 -2.36
N VAL A 2 -0.81 7.84 -2.65
CA VAL A 2 0.53 8.29 -2.23
C VAL A 2 0.43 9.78 -1.98
N SER A 3 1.21 10.35 -1.07
CA SER A 3 1.39 11.80 -1.07
C SER A 3 2.07 12.20 -2.40
N GLU A 4 1.62 13.31 -2.97
CA GLU A 4 2.19 13.82 -4.22
C GLU A 4 3.71 14.02 -4.10
N GLU A 5 4.18 14.41 -2.91
CA GLU A 5 5.59 14.55 -2.57
C GLU A 5 6.39 13.25 -2.71
N THR A 6 5.94 12.14 -2.13
CA THR A 6 6.66 10.85 -2.18
C THR A 6 6.68 10.27 -3.60
N LEU A 7 5.57 10.41 -4.34
CA LEU A 7 5.53 10.01 -5.75
C LEU A 7 6.54 10.82 -6.57
N ASN A 8 6.52 12.15 -6.43
CA ASN A 8 7.42 13.05 -7.16
C ASN A 8 8.90 12.79 -6.84
N ALA A 9 9.24 12.50 -5.58
CA ALA A 9 10.60 12.15 -5.19
C ALA A 9 11.07 10.84 -5.85
N THR A 10 10.19 9.83 -5.90
CA THR A 10 10.47 8.54 -6.55
C THR A 10 10.68 8.70 -8.04
N VAL A 11 9.78 9.43 -8.71
CA VAL A 11 9.85 9.72 -10.16
C VAL A 11 11.15 10.46 -10.50
N LYS A 12 11.47 11.57 -9.80
CA LYS A 12 12.70 12.34 -10.04
C LYS A 12 13.97 11.52 -9.88
N ARG A 13 14.01 10.62 -8.89
CA ARG A 13 15.14 9.71 -8.71
C ARG A 13 15.26 8.74 -9.88
N MET A 14 14.13 8.21 -10.33
CA MET A 14 14.10 7.24 -11.41
C MET A 14 14.39 7.88 -12.77
N GLU A 15 13.93 9.10 -13.04
CA GLU A 15 14.24 9.84 -14.29
C GLU A 15 15.74 9.95 -14.55
N LYS A 16 16.55 10.13 -13.51
CA LYS A 16 18.01 10.21 -13.62
C LYS A 16 18.67 8.88 -13.96
N PHE A 17 18.01 7.75 -13.71
CA PHE A 17 18.56 6.41 -13.89
C PHE A 17 17.93 5.67 -15.08
N SER A 18 16.61 5.70 -15.18
CA SER A 18 15.81 5.11 -16.26
C SER A 18 14.53 5.95 -16.46
N PRO A 19 14.51 6.87 -17.44
CA PRO A 19 13.33 7.67 -17.78
C PRO A 19 12.09 6.81 -18.12
N ASP A 20 12.29 5.68 -18.79
CA ASP A 20 11.20 4.77 -19.14
C ASP A 20 10.55 4.16 -17.90
N MET A 21 11.34 3.77 -16.91
CA MET A 21 10.81 3.28 -15.64
C MET A 21 10.05 4.38 -14.88
N ALA A 22 10.58 5.60 -14.87
CA ALA A 22 9.89 6.75 -14.26
C ALA A 22 8.52 7.00 -14.89
N ARG A 23 8.45 6.91 -16.22
CA ARG A 23 7.21 7.02 -16.99
C ARG A 23 6.22 5.90 -16.63
N LEU A 24 6.68 4.65 -16.55
CA LEU A 24 5.84 3.51 -16.21
C LEU A 24 5.26 3.58 -14.79
N ILE A 25 6.01 4.11 -13.82
CA ILE A 25 5.55 4.31 -12.43
C ILE A 25 4.29 5.20 -12.38
N VAL A 26 4.18 6.17 -13.28
CA VAL A 26 3.06 7.12 -13.31
C VAL A 26 1.95 6.66 -14.26
N GLU A 27 2.30 6.36 -15.51
CA GLU A 27 1.32 6.09 -16.56
C GLU A 27 0.55 4.80 -16.33
N PHE A 28 1.21 3.73 -15.90
CA PHE A 28 0.57 2.42 -15.80
C PHE A 28 -0.52 2.39 -14.72
N PRO A 29 -0.25 2.81 -13.46
CA PRO A 29 -1.28 2.79 -12.42
C PRO A 29 -2.35 3.86 -12.69
N TYR A 30 -1.96 5.11 -12.88
CA TYR A 30 -2.89 6.25 -12.85
C TYR A 30 -3.53 6.56 -14.21
N GLY A 31 -2.84 6.27 -15.32
CA GLY A 31 -3.34 6.52 -16.67
C GLY A 31 -4.27 5.43 -17.22
N SER A 32 -4.33 4.25 -16.59
CA SER A 32 -5.12 3.13 -17.12
C SER A 32 -5.88 2.33 -16.06
N LEU A 33 -5.21 1.77 -15.05
CA LEU A 33 -5.81 0.75 -14.19
C LEU A 33 -6.72 1.33 -13.11
N TYR A 34 -6.32 2.45 -12.49
CA TYR A 34 -7.07 3.09 -11.39
C TYR A 34 -8.30 3.86 -11.86
N ALA A 35 -8.34 4.30 -13.12
CA ALA A 35 -9.48 5.00 -13.70
C ALA A 35 -10.63 4.07 -14.16
N ARG A 36 -10.43 2.74 -14.14
CA ARG A 36 -11.45 1.79 -14.58
C ARG A 36 -12.65 1.79 -13.62
N PRO A 37 -13.89 1.66 -14.12
CA PRO A 37 -15.06 1.48 -13.26
C PRO A 37 -15.03 0.08 -12.61
N GLY A 38 -15.85 -0.11 -11.57
CA GLY A 38 -16.11 -1.41 -10.94
C GLY A 38 -15.51 -1.60 -9.55
N LEU A 39 -14.40 -0.92 -9.25
CA LEU A 39 -13.83 -0.86 -7.89
C LEU A 39 -13.46 0.57 -7.53
N ASP A 40 -13.83 0.99 -6.32
CA ASP A 40 -13.40 2.26 -5.76
C ASP A 40 -11.93 2.23 -5.31
N LEU A 41 -11.39 3.40 -4.93
CA LEU A 41 -9.99 3.51 -4.51
C LEU A 41 -9.68 2.77 -3.21
N LYS A 42 -10.65 2.62 -2.31
CA LYS A 42 -10.47 1.88 -1.05
C LYS A 42 -10.32 0.39 -1.34
N GLN A 43 -11.25 -0.18 -2.11
CA GLN A 43 -11.22 -1.57 -2.56
C GLN A 43 -9.91 -1.90 -3.30
N ARG A 44 -9.45 -1.02 -4.18
CA ARG A 44 -8.17 -1.18 -4.90
C ARG A 44 -6.96 -1.16 -3.96
N SER A 45 -6.98 -0.30 -2.96
CA SER A 45 -5.91 -0.22 -1.96
C SER A 45 -5.86 -1.49 -1.10
N LEU A 46 -7.02 -1.99 -0.68
CA LEU A 46 -7.15 -3.24 0.06
C LEU A 46 -6.58 -4.43 -0.74
N LEU A 47 -6.96 -4.55 -2.02
CA LEU A 47 -6.46 -5.60 -2.91
C LEU A 47 -4.95 -5.49 -3.14
N THR A 48 -4.44 -4.27 -3.24
CA THR A 48 -3.00 -4.03 -3.41
C THR A 48 -2.22 -4.48 -2.19
N ILE A 49 -2.70 -4.16 -0.97
CA ILE A 49 -2.09 -4.62 0.29
C ILE A 49 -2.09 -6.16 0.34
N ALA A 50 -3.24 -6.79 0.08
CA ALA A 50 -3.35 -8.25 0.10
C ALA A 50 -2.40 -8.92 -0.92
N ALA A 51 -2.31 -8.38 -2.15
CA ALA A 51 -1.43 -8.91 -3.19
C ALA A 51 0.07 -8.74 -2.85
N MET A 52 0.46 -7.59 -2.29
CA MET A 52 1.84 -7.32 -1.87
C MET A 52 2.25 -8.20 -0.69
N LEU A 53 1.37 -8.37 0.29
CA LEU A 53 1.55 -9.32 1.40
C LEU A 53 1.74 -10.74 0.85
N ALA A 54 0.82 -11.22 0.00
CA ALA A 54 0.87 -12.58 -0.51
C ALA A 54 2.13 -12.87 -1.36
N SER A 55 2.59 -11.88 -2.12
CA SER A 55 3.82 -11.98 -2.92
C SER A 55 5.12 -11.87 -2.10
N GLY A 56 5.04 -11.45 -0.83
CA GLY A 56 6.21 -11.23 0.03
C GLY A 56 6.94 -9.91 -0.25
N ALA A 57 6.30 -8.97 -0.94
CA ALA A 57 6.86 -7.65 -1.27
C ALA A 57 6.75 -6.67 -0.09
N ALA A 58 7.26 -7.05 1.08
CA ALA A 58 7.09 -6.31 2.33
C ALA A 58 7.64 -4.87 2.28
N THR A 59 8.69 -4.63 1.49
CA THR A 59 9.31 -3.29 1.35
C THR A 59 8.40 -2.27 0.68
N GLN A 60 7.39 -2.70 -0.08
CA GLN A 60 6.41 -1.82 -0.71
C GLN A 60 5.12 -1.65 0.12
N LEU A 61 4.92 -2.46 1.17
CA LEU A 61 3.70 -2.40 1.99
C LEU A 61 3.56 -1.08 2.73
N ASP A 62 4.65 -0.53 3.27
CA ASP A 62 4.65 0.76 4.01
C ASP A 62 4.02 1.88 3.15
N PHE A 63 4.46 1.94 1.89
CA PHE A 63 3.98 2.88 0.89
C PHE A 63 2.48 2.72 0.61
N HIS A 64 2.02 1.48 0.40
CA HIS A 64 0.62 1.20 0.07
C HIS A 64 -0.32 1.33 1.28
N ILE A 65 0.14 1.05 2.50
CA ILE A 65 -0.65 1.23 3.73
C ILE A 65 -0.89 2.72 4.00
N LYS A 66 0.15 3.56 3.93
CA LYS A 66 0.00 5.03 3.96
C LYS A 66 -0.96 5.51 2.87
N GLY A 67 -0.86 4.90 1.70
CA GLY A 67 -1.75 5.14 0.59
C GLY A 67 -3.22 4.84 0.85
N ALA A 68 -3.48 3.70 1.50
CA ALA A 68 -4.80 3.25 1.87
C ALA A 68 -5.45 4.19 2.89
N LEU A 69 -4.70 4.59 3.92
CA LEU A 69 -5.14 5.59 4.90
C LEU A 69 -5.52 6.91 4.22
N ASN A 70 -4.70 7.39 3.29
CA ASN A 70 -4.96 8.63 2.54
C ASN A 70 -6.22 8.58 1.65
N VAL A 71 -6.63 7.40 1.18
CA VAL A 71 -7.91 7.23 0.45
C VAL A 71 -9.09 6.91 1.39
N GLY A 72 -8.85 6.96 2.69
CA GLY A 72 -9.85 6.84 3.74
C GLY A 72 -10.19 5.41 4.17
N LEU A 73 -9.32 4.42 3.96
CA LEU A 73 -9.48 3.15 4.68
C LEU A 73 -9.35 3.43 6.19
N ALA A 74 -10.24 2.82 6.97
CA ALA A 74 -10.09 2.81 8.41
C ALA A 74 -8.90 1.91 8.81
N PRO A 75 -8.18 2.25 9.90
CA PRO A 75 -7.15 1.39 10.47
C PRO A 75 -7.61 -0.06 10.66
N ASP A 76 -8.82 -0.26 11.18
CA ASP A 76 -9.43 -1.57 11.40
C ASP A 76 -9.58 -2.38 10.10
N GLU A 77 -9.97 -1.75 8.99
CA GLU A 77 -10.10 -2.43 7.70
C GLU A 77 -8.74 -2.94 7.20
N ILE A 78 -7.67 -2.20 7.45
CA ILE A 78 -6.30 -2.58 7.07
C ILE A 78 -5.84 -3.78 7.91
N VAL A 79 -6.04 -3.72 9.24
CA VAL A 79 -5.63 -4.79 10.15
C VAL A 79 -6.40 -6.07 9.86
N GLU A 80 -7.72 -5.99 9.67
CA GLU A 80 -8.56 -7.13 9.32
C GLU A 80 -8.14 -7.77 7.98
N ALA A 81 -7.85 -6.95 6.96
CA ALA A 81 -7.41 -7.49 5.67
C ALA A 81 -6.07 -8.22 5.78
N VAL A 82 -5.12 -7.67 6.54
CA VAL A 82 -3.82 -8.32 6.79
C VAL A 82 -4.05 -9.62 7.57
N MET A 83 -4.86 -9.60 8.63
CA MET A 83 -5.17 -10.80 9.42
C MET A 83 -5.86 -11.89 8.60
N HIS A 84 -6.81 -11.53 7.74
CA HIS A 84 -7.51 -12.46 6.87
C HIS A 84 -6.56 -13.18 5.90
N CYS A 85 -5.44 -12.55 5.53
CA CYS A 85 -4.44 -13.16 4.66
C CYS A 85 -3.66 -14.32 5.30
N VAL A 86 -3.72 -14.54 6.63
CA VAL A 86 -3.04 -15.67 7.28
C VAL A 86 -3.43 -17.00 6.63
N SER A 87 -4.71 -17.18 6.30
CA SER A 87 -5.22 -18.43 5.70
C SER A 87 -4.69 -18.72 4.30
N TYR A 88 -4.24 -17.68 3.57
CA TYR A 88 -3.82 -17.79 2.16
C TYR A 88 -2.30 -17.64 1.97
N ALA A 89 -1.67 -16.79 2.77
CA ALA A 89 -0.25 -16.45 2.67
C ALA A 89 0.60 -17.06 3.80
N GLY A 90 -0.03 -17.59 4.86
CA GLY A 90 0.62 -18.15 6.02
C GLY A 90 1.08 -17.10 7.05
N PHE A 91 1.42 -17.58 8.24
CA PHE A 91 1.86 -16.73 9.35
C PHE A 91 3.09 -15.87 9.04
N PRO A 92 4.19 -16.38 8.45
CA PRO A 92 5.41 -15.58 8.30
C PRO A 92 5.20 -14.28 7.52
N LYS A 93 4.60 -14.37 6.32
CA LYS A 93 4.32 -13.18 5.48
C LYS A 93 3.32 -12.23 6.11
N THR A 94 2.35 -12.79 6.84
CA THR A 94 1.32 -11.97 7.49
C THR A 94 1.88 -11.22 8.69
N LEU A 95 2.77 -11.84 9.48
CA LEU A 95 3.47 -11.18 10.58
C LEU A 95 4.38 -10.06 10.06
N ASP A 96 5.14 -10.31 9.00
CA ASP A 96 5.97 -9.29 8.35
C ASP A 96 5.12 -8.08 7.92
N ALA A 97 3.96 -8.32 7.30
CA ALA A 97 3.03 -7.26 6.94
C ALA A 97 2.45 -6.53 8.16
N MET A 98 2.12 -7.25 9.24
CA MET A 98 1.59 -6.65 10.45
C MET A 98 2.61 -5.74 11.15
N PHE A 99 3.89 -6.12 11.16
CA PHE A 99 4.96 -5.25 11.67
C PHE A 99 5.07 -3.95 10.87
N VAL A 100 4.85 -4.00 9.55
CA VAL A 100 4.79 -2.80 8.72
C VAL A 100 3.56 -1.95 9.05
N VAL A 101 2.38 -2.55 9.26
CA VAL A 101 1.18 -1.82 9.70
C VAL A 101 1.44 -1.09 11.01
N MET A 102 1.97 -1.78 12.02
CA MET A 102 2.33 -1.20 13.32
C MET A 102 3.26 0.00 13.16
N LYS A 103 4.33 -0.15 12.38
CA LYS A 103 5.28 0.92 12.08
C LYS A 103 4.59 2.13 11.46
N VAL A 104 3.72 1.92 10.46
CA VAL A 104 3.02 3.03 9.80
C VAL A 104 2.04 3.72 10.76
N PHE A 105 1.33 2.97 11.60
CA PHE A 105 0.40 3.55 12.58
C PHE A 105 1.13 4.40 13.61
N GLU A 106 2.27 3.92 14.12
CA GLU A 106 3.15 4.71 15.01
C GLU A 106 3.63 6.00 14.32
N GLU A 107 4.14 5.90 13.09
CA GLU A 107 4.60 7.07 12.31
C GLU A 107 3.49 8.10 12.04
N GLN A 108 2.22 7.68 11.98
CA GLN A 108 1.06 8.52 11.70
C GLN A 108 0.30 8.94 12.97
N GLY A 109 0.74 8.52 14.16
CA GLY A 109 0.04 8.79 15.42
C GLY A 109 -1.34 8.13 15.52
N ILE A 110 -1.53 6.99 14.87
CA ILE A 110 -2.78 6.21 14.89
C ILE A 110 -2.72 5.23 16.07
N THR A 111 -3.61 5.43 17.05
CA THR A 111 -3.83 4.45 18.12
C THR A 111 -4.74 3.34 17.61
N TYR A 112 -4.33 2.08 17.82
CA TYR A 112 -5.10 0.90 17.44
C TYR A 112 -5.04 -0.13 18.56
N GLY A 113 -6.19 -0.60 19.04
CA GLY A 113 -6.26 -1.67 20.05
C GLY A 113 -6.06 -1.25 21.51
N GLU A 114 -5.93 0.05 21.81
CA GLU A 114 -6.08 0.55 23.18
C GLU A 114 -7.54 0.90 23.43
N GLY A 115 -8.22 0.06 24.20
CA GLY A 115 -9.47 0.40 24.89
C GLY A 115 -9.18 0.87 26.31
#